data_AF-A0A6P5R9A8-F1
#
_entry.id   AF-A0A6P5R9A8-F1
#
_cell.length_a   1.000
_cell.length_b   1.000
_cell.length_c   1.000
_cell.angle_alpha   90.00
_cell.angle_beta   90.00
_cell.angle_gamma   90.00
#
_symmetry.space_group_name_H-M   'P 1'
#
loop_
_entity.id
_entity.type
_entity.pdbx_description
1 polymer ?
#
loop_
_entity_poly.entity_id
_entity_poly.type
_entity_poly.pdbx_seq_one_letter_code
_entity_poly.pdbx_strand_id
1 'polypeptide(L)'
;MQVFDLSDVKPHEFVQYGLGCLELLADLGDICAKECRQKIRVMVAGGDGTVGWVLGCLSELNRQGREPVPPVGIVPLGTGNDLSRSFGWGGSFPFAWKSAIKKTLFRATAGPICRLDR
;
A
#
# COMPACT_ATOMS: atom_id res chain seq x y z
N MET A 1 9.99 -5.80 7.46
CA MET A 1 9.44 -4.69 6.64
C MET A 1 10.16 -4.75 5.30
N GLN A 2 9.42 -4.97 4.20
CA GLN A 2 9.98 -5.03 2.86
C GLN A 2 9.71 -3.70 2.16
N VAL A 3 10.70 -3.18 1.44
CA VAL A 3 10.62 -1.89 0.75
C VAL A 3 10.93 -2.15 -0.71
N PHE A 4 10.05 -1.70 -1.60
CA PHE A 4 10.23 -1.81 -3.04
C PHE A 4 10.41 -0.40 -3.60
N ASP A 5 11.50 -0.19 -4.34
CA ASP A 5 11.65 1.01 -5.15
C ASP A 5 10.86 0.84 -6.44
N LEU A 6 9.93 1.75 -6.72
CA LEU A 6 9.08 1.68 -7.90
C LEU A 6 9.81 2.04 -9.20
N SER A 7 11.03 2.56 -9.10
CA SER A 7 11.94 2.76 -10.24
C SER A 7 12.54 1.44 -10.71
N ASP A 8 12.73 0.49 -9.79
CA ASP A 8 13.35 -0.81 -10.04
C ASP A 8 12.32 -1.94 -10.16
N VAL A 9 11.25 -1.88 -9.38
CA VAL A 9 10.21 -2.92 -9.30
C VAL A 9 8.86 -2.32 -9.63
N LYS A 10 8.25 -2.74 -10.72
CA LYS A 10 6.95 -2.21 -11.12
C LYS A 10 5.86 -2.77 -10.17
N PRO A 11 4.84 -1.99 -9.78
CA PRO A 11 3.77 -2.45 -8.89
C PRO A 11 3.05 -3.70 -9.38
N HIS A 12 2.90 -3.88 -10.69
CA HIS A 12 2.30 -5.10 -11.23
C HIS A 12 3.17 -6.33 -10.96
N GLU A 13 4.49 -6.19 -10.92
CA GLU A 13 5.39 -7.30 -10.57
C GLU A 13 5.25 -7.65 -9.09
N PHE A 14 5.12 -6.65 -8.20
CA PHE A 14 4.80 -6.92 -6.79
C PHE A 14 3.46 -7.68 -6.65
N VAL A 15 2.45 -7.25 -7.39
CA VAL A 15 1.11 -7.83 -7.35
C VAL A 15 1.04 -9.23 -7.99
N GLN A 16 1.79 -9.47 -9.06
CA GLN A 16 1.82 -10.77 -9.73
C GLN A 16 2.75 -11.76 -9.02
N TYR A 17 3.97 -11.34 -8.71
CA TYR A 17 4.98 -12.21 -8.11
C TYR A 17 4.93 -12.23 -6.60
N GLY A 18 4.88 -11.07 -5.94
CA GLY A 18 4.89 -10.99 -4.48
C GLY A 18 3.66 -11.65 -3.85
N LEU A 19 2.47 -11.27 -4.31
CA LEU A 19 1.20 -11.89 -3.88
C LEU A 19 1.03 -13.30 -4.45
N GLY A 20 1.46 -13.56 -5.69
CA GLY A 20 1.35 -14.89 -6.30
C GLY A 20 2.15 -15.96 -5.56
N CYS A 21 3.38 -15.64 -5.12
CA CYS A 21 4.19 -16.55 -4.30
C CYS A 21 3.54 -16.83 -2.94
N LEU A 22 2.97 -15.81 -2.28
CA LEU A 22 2.27 -15.98 -1.00
C LEU A 22 1.02 -16.86 -1.14
N GLU A 23 0.26 -16.68 -2.22
CA GLU A 23 -0.93 -17.48 -2.50
C GLU A 23 -0.55 -18.93 -2.83
N LEU A 24 0.46 -19.15 -3.66
CA LEU A 24 0.97 -20.49 -3.96
C LEU A 24 1.41 -21.23 -2.69
N LEU A 25 2.18 -20.57 -1.83
CA LEU A 25 2.61 -21.17 -0.56
C LEU A 25 1.42 -21.45 0.37
N ALA A 26 0.45 -20.56 0.42
CA ALA A 26 -0.77 -20.77 1.20
C ALA A 26 -1.59 -21.98 0.69
N ASP A 27 -1.67 -22.16 -0.63
CA ASP A 27 -2.34 -23.29 -1.27
C ASP A 27 -1.60 -24.63 -1.04
N LEU A 28 -0.28 -24.58 -0.89
CA LEU A 28 0.55 -25.71 -0.47
C LEU A 28 0.42 -26.05 1.03
N GLY A 29 -0.40 -25.29 1.78
CA GLY A 29 -0.67 -25.54 3.19
C GLY A 29 0.23 -24.76 4.15
N ASP A 30 1.01 -23.78 3.67
CA ASP A 30 1.80 -22.91 4.54
C ASP A 30 0.88 -21.94 5.30
N ILE A 31 0.71 -22.21 6.60
CA ILE A 31 -0.12 -21.42 7.51
C ILE A 31 0.44 -20.00 7.64
N CYS A 32 1.77 -19.84 7.68
CA CYS A 32 2.42 -18.54 7.77
C CYS A 32 2.14 -17.71 6.52
N ALA A 33 2.21 -18.32 5.32
CA ALA A 33 1.87 -17.63 4.08
C ALA A 33 0.40 -17.18 4.04
N LYS A 34 -0.51 -18.06 4.49
CA LYS A 34 -1.94 -17.74 4.61
C LYS A 34 -2.20 -16.59 5.58
N GLU A 35 -1.55 -16.59 6.74
CA GLU A 35 -1.66 -15.48 7.69
C GLU A 35 -1.05 -14.18 7.16
N CYS A 36 0.12 -14.26 6.53
CA CYS A 36 0.78 -13.11 5.90
C CYS A 36 -0.12 -12.48 4.84
N ARG A 37 -0.76 -13.29 3.99
CA ARG A 37 -1.70 -12.84 2.95
C ARG A 37 -2.89 -12.05 3.52
N GLN A 38 -3.33 -12.38 4.73
CA GLN A 38 -4.42 -11.70 5.45
C GLN A 38 -3.97 -10.44 6.20
N LYS A 39 -2.71 -10.38 6.64
CA LYS A 39 -2.16 -9.30 7.47
C LYS A 39 -1.37 -8.25 6.69
N ILE A 40 -1.10 -8.48 5.41
CA ILE A 40 -0.28 -7.59 4.58
C ILE A 40 -0.93 -6.20 4.45
N ARG A 41 -0.10 -5.16 4.53
CA ARG A 41 -0.50 -3.76 4.31
C ARG A 41 0.51 -3.13 3.36
N VAL A 42 0.01 -2.35 2.41
CA VAL A 42 0.84 -1.67 1.41
C VAL A 42 0.96 -0.21 1.81
N MET A 43 2.18 0.34 1.76
CA MET A 43 2.40 1.76 2.01
C MET A 43 3.11 2.36 0.80
N VAL A 44 2.48 3.37 0.19
CA VAL A 44 2.98 4.02 -1.03
C VAL A 44 3.51 5.39 -0.65
N ALA A 45 4.80 5.62 -0.84
CA ALA A 45 5.38 6.93 -0.60
C ALA A 45 5.70 7.59 -1.94
N GLY A 46 5.00 8.68 -2.28
CA GLY A 46 5.10 9.28 -3.61
C GLY A 46 4.10 10.42 -3.84
N GLY A 47 4.02 10.88 -5.09
CA GLY A 47 2.99 11.83 -5.54
C GLY A 47 1.76 11.13 -6.13
N ASP A 48 0.79 11.91 -6.60
CA ASP A 48 -0.50 11.42 -7.07
C ASP A 48 -0.39 10.38 -8.21
N GLY A 49 0.60 10.52 -9.11
CA GLY A 49 0.84 9.55 -10.19
C GLY A 49 1.29 8.18 -9.69
N THR A 50 2.18 8.14 -8.71
CA THR A 50 2.65 6.90 -8.07
C THR A 50 1.50 6.20 -7.34
N VAL A 51 0.69 6.99 -6.63
CA VAL A 51 -0.48 6.53 -5.91
C VAL A 51 -1.50 5.91 -6.86
N GLY A 52 -1.89 6.65 -7.90
CA GLY A 52 -2.86 6.19 -8.88
C GLY A 52 -2.41 4.90 -9.56
N TRP A 53 -1.12 4.76 -9.84
CA TRP A 53 -0.56 3.54 -10.41
C TRP A 53 -0.71 2.33 -9.49
N VAL A 54 -0.36 2.46 -8.21
CA VAL A 54 -0.51 1.36 -7.23
C VAL A 54 -1.98 1.02 -6.98
N LEU A 55 -2.84 2.03 -6.83
CA LEU A 55 -4.28 1.81 -6.67
C LEU A 55 -4.88 1.10 -7.89
N GLY A 56 -4.44 1.43 -9.10
CA GLY A 56 -4.83 0.73 -10.32
C GLY A 56 -4.47 -0.77 -10.29
N CYS A 57 -3.25 -1.11 -9.86
CA CYS A 57 -2.83 -2.50 -9.72
C CYS A 57 -3.64 -3.26 -8.65
N LEU A 58 -4.01 -2.61 -7.56
CA LEU A 58 -4.85 -3.21 -6.51
C LEU A 58 -6.32 -3.34 -6.93
N SER A 59 -6.84 -2.39 -7.71
CA SER A 59 -8.16 -2.50 -8.33
C SER A 59 -8.22 -3.69 -9.29
N GLU A 60 -7.12 -3.95 -10.01
CA GLU A 60 -7.01 -5.11 -10.89
C GLU A 60 -7.03 -6.44 -10.12
N LEU A 61 -6.38 -6.52 -8.95
CA LEU A 61 -6.53 -7.68 -8.04
C LEU A 61 -7.98 -7.93 -7.64
N ASN A 62 -8.70 -6.87 -7.30
CA ASN A 62 -10.11 -6.96 -6.93
C ASN A 62 -10.95 -7.51 -8.09
N ARG A 63 -10.69 -7.01 -9.31
CA ARG A 63 -11.36 -7.47 -10.54
C ARG A 63 -11.09 -8.95 -10.85
N GLN A 64 -9.91 -9.44 -10.48
CA GLN A 64 -9.51 -10.85 -10.61
C GLN A 64 -10.06 -11.74 -9.48
N GLY A 65 -10.83 -11.20 -8.53
CA GLY A 65 -11.36 -11.95 -7.39
C GLY A 65 -10.31 -12.37 -6.36
N ARG A 66 -9.13 -11.72 -6.36
CA ARG A 66 -8.00 -12.06 -5.47
C ARG A 66 -8.13 -11.37 -4.11
N GLU A 67 -9.09 -11.81 -3.32
CA GLU A 67 -9.35 -11.29 -1.97
C GLU A 67 -8.45 -11.92 -0.89
N PRO A 68 -8.15 -11.19 0.21
CA PRO A 68 -8.50 -9.80 0.47
C PRO A 68 -7.60 -8.82 -0.30
N VAL A 69 -8.11 -7.66 -0.72
CA VAL A 69 -7.25 -6.59 -1.25
C VAL A 69 -6.48 -5.96 -0.08
N PRO A 70 -5.13 -5.90 -0.13
CA PRO A 70 -4.35 -5.30 0.95
C PRO A 70 -4.76 -3.84 1.22
N PRO A 71 -4.95 -3.44 2.50
CA PRO A 71 -5.12 -2.04 2.85
C PRO A 71 -3.92 -1.21 2.41
N VAL A 72 -4.19 -0.02 1.88
CA VAL A 72 -3.15 0.91 1.39
C VAL A 72 -3.08 2.14 2.29
N GLY A 73 -1.87 2.52 2.68
CA GLY A 73 -1.55 3.86 3.19
C GLY A 73 -0.70 4.63 2.17
N ILE A 74 -0.82 5.94 2.12
CA ILE A 74 -0.05 6.82 1.23
C ILE A 74 0.70 7.81 2.11
N VAL A 75 1.96 7.99 1.78
CA VAL A 75 2.82 9.03 2.31
C VAL A 75 3.01 10.06 1.20
N PRO A 76 2.35 11.23 1.28
CA PRO A 76 2.50 12.28 0.29
C PRO A 76 3.93 12.83 0.29
N LEU A 77 4.76 12.41 -0.66
CA LEU A 77 6.13 12.93 -0.83
C LEU A 77 6.25 13.94 -1.98
N GLY A 78 5.17 14.19 -2.71
CA GLY A 78 5.12 15.15 -3.82
C GLY A 78 4.84 16.60 -3.39
N THR A 79 5.10 17.53 -4.30
CA THR A 79 4.71 18.96 -4.18
C THR A 79 3.21 19.18 -4.44
N GLY A 80 2.57 18.30 -5.23
CA GLY A 80 1.12 18.20 -5.40
C GLY A 80 0.58 17.02 -4.59
N ASN A 81 -0.27 17.32 -3.59
CA ASN A 81 -0.80 16.36 -2.62
C ASN A 81 -2.34 16.38 -2.64
N ASP A 82 -2.91 16.52 -3.83
CA ASP A 82 -4.35 16.73 -3.97
C ASP A 82 -5.13 15.44 -3.63
N LEU A 83 -4.57 14.25 -3.91
CA LEU A 83 -5.17 12.99 -3.44
C LEU A 83 -5.01 12.80 -1.93
N SER A 84 -3.85 13.13 -1.34
CA SER A 84 -3.67 13.03 0.12
C SER A 84 -4.61 13.96 0.89
N ARG A 85 -4.87 15.16 0.37
CA ARG A 85 -5.90 16.06 0.92
C ARG A 85 -7.30 15.49 0.74
N SER A 86 -7.61 14.93 -0.43
CA SER A 86 -8.91 14.34 -0.74
C SER A 86 -9.22 13.10 0.11
N PHE A 87 -8.20 12.29 0.43
CA PHE A 87 -8.32 11.10 1.29
C PHE A 87 -8.18 11.40 2.79
N GLY A 88 -8.11 12.67 3.19
CA GLY A 88 -8.03 13.08 4.59
C GLY A 88 -6.70 12.75 5.29
N TRP A 89 -5.65 12.44 4.53
CA TRP A 89 -4.32 12.11 5.06
C TRP A 89 -3.42 13.33 5.25
N GLY A 90 -3.87 14.49 4.77
CA GLY A 90 -3.29 15.80 5.06
C GLY A 90 -2.53 16.41 3.89
N GLY A 91 -2.09 17.66 4.08
CA GLY A 91 -1.28 18.42 3.13
C GLY A 91 0.23 18.24 3.33
N SER A 92 0.99 18.69 2.34
CA SER A 92 2.45 18.60 2.18
C SER A 92 3.25 18.68 3.48
N PHE A 93 4.28 17.85 3.62
CA PHE A 93 5.12 17.83 4.81
C PHE A 93 5.88 19.17 4.98
N PRO A 94 5.78 19.84 6.15
CA PRO A 94 6.64 20.97 6.48
C PRO A 94 8.11 20.52 6.62
N PHE A 95 9.04 21.47 6.78
CA PHE A 95 10.49 21.31 6.99
C PHE A 95 10.89 20.14 7.93
N ALA A 96 10.00 19.67 8.81
CA ALA A 96 10.12 18.50 9.69
C ALA A 96 9.59 17.17 9.07
N TRP A 97 9.80 16.94 7.77
CA TRP A 97 9.29 15.79 7.02
C TRP A 97 9.62 14.42 7.66
N LYS A 98 10.81 14.26 8.25
CA LYS A 98 11.22 13.01 8.93
C LYS A 98 10.32 12.64 10.11
N SER A 99 9.91 13.62 10.93
CA SER A 99 9.07 13.37 12.11
C SER A 99 7.64 13.02 11.71
N ALA A 100 7.17 13.68 10.65
CA ALA A 100 5.83 13.50 10.13
C ALA A 100 5.70 12.16 9.37
N ILE A 101 6.70 11.73 8.60
CA ILE A 101 6.76 10.37 8.03
C ILE A 101 6.77 9.31 9.13
N LYS A 102 7.58 9.49 10.19
CA LYS A 102 7.58 8.55 11.34
C LYS A 102 6.20 8.44 11.97
N LYS A 103 5.49 9.55 12.15
CA LYS A 103 4.10 9.55 12.63
C LYS A 103 3.15 8.84 11.66
N THR A 104 3.25 9.09 10.36
CA THR A 104 2.40 8.43 9.37
C THR A 104 2.66 6.92 9.30
N LEU A 105 3.92 6.48 9.32
CA LEU A 105 4.30 5.06 9.41
C LEU A 105 3.77 4.40 10.68
N PHE A 106 3.88 5.10 11.81
CA PHE A 106 3.34 4.61 13.07
C PHE A 106 1.82 4.47 12.99
N ARG A 107 1.11 5.44 12.41
CA ARG A 107 -0.35 5.37 12.20
C ARG A 107 -0.75 4.32 11.18
N ALA A 108 0.02 4.05 10.13
CA ALA A 108 -0.27 2.98 9.18
C ALA A 108 -0.05 1.58 9.78
N THR A 109 0.95 1.46 10.66
CA THR A 109 1.23 0.20 11.38
C THR A 109 0.22 -0.07 12.50
N ALA A 110 -0.14 0.96 13.27
CA ALA A 110 -1.01 0.81 14.45
C ALA A 110 -2.49 1.20 14.22
N GLY A 111 -2.80 1.82 13.09
CA GLY A 111 -4.14 2.37 12.82
C GLY A 111 -5.17 1.32 12.41
N PRO A 112 -6.46 1.58 12.68
CA PRO A 112 -7.56 0.74 12.19
C PRO A 112 -7.68 0.83 10.67
N ILE A 113 -8.08 -0.27 10.02
CA ILE A 113 -8.39 -0.30 8.59
C ILE A 113 -9.75 0.38 8.38
N CYS A 114 -9.78 1.46 7.61
CA CYS A 114 -11.01 2.14 7.22
C CYS A 114 -11.29 1.90 5.73
N ARG A 115 -12.56 1.63 5.39
CA ARG A 115 -12.99 1.57 3.98
C ARG A 115 -13.05 3.00 3.42
N LEU A 116 -12.63 3.14 2.17
CA LEU A 116 -12.56 4.43 1.47
C LEU A 116 -13.95 4.92 1.04
N ASP A 117 -14.89 4.00 0.85
CA ASP A 117 -16.26 4.32 0.46
C ASP A 117 -17.13 4.63 1.68
N ARG A 118 -17.74 5.82 1.67
CA ARG A 118 -18.89 6.19 2.48
C ARG A 118 -19.99 6.73 1.58
#